data_AF-A0A7K3WWF5-F1
#
_entry.id   AF-A0A7K3WWF5-F1
#
_cell.length_a   1.000
_cell.length_b   1.000
_cell.length_c   1.000
_cell.angle_alpha   90.00
_cell.angle_beta   90.00
_cell.angle_gamma   90.00
#
_symmetry.space_group_name_H-M   'P 1'
#
loop_
_entity.id
_entity.type
_entity.pdbx_description
1 polymer ?
#
loop_
_entity_poly.entity_id
_entity_poly.type
_entity_poly.pdbx_seq_one_letter_code
_entity_poly.pdbx_strand_id
1 'polypeptide(L)' 'MQDFIDKNGHLPEMPTAEKVAADGLQTGETIRLLNIKVEELTLYLLQQQKEIEALRKDLEEK' A
#
# COMPACT_ATOMS: atom_id res chain seq x y z
N MET A 1 -1.35 12.33 13.20
CA MET A 1 -0.95 11.07 12.51
C MET A 1 0.55 10.87 12.61
N GLN A 2 1.35 11.86 12.17
CA GLN A 2 2.81 11.86 12.33
C GLN A 2 3.24 11.65 13.80
N ASP A 3 2.71 12.42 14.75
CA ASP A 3 3.02 12.28 16.18
C ASP A 3 2.75 10.88 16.75
N PHE A 4 1.78 10.17 16.17
CA PHE A 4 1.45 8.80 16.60
C PHE A 4 2.48 7.81 16.07
N ILE A 5 2.92 7.97 14.82
CA ILE A 5 3.97 7.15 14.21
C ILE A 5 5.29 7.40 14.93
N ASP A 6 5.62 8.66 15.23
CA ASP A 6 6.88 9.02 15.89
C ASP A 6 6.94 8.48 17.33
N LYS A 7 5.79 8.39 18.02
CA LYS A 7 5.72 7.88 19.40
C LYS A 7 5.60 6.35 19.49
N ASN A 8 4.93 5.71 18.54
CA ASN A 8 4.57 4.28 18.64
C ASN A 8 5.24 3.41 17.57
N GLY A 9 5.83 3.99 16.52
CA GLY A 9 6.51 3.26 15.44
C GLY A 9 5.59 2.52 14.47
N HIS A 10 4.27 2.65 14.61
CA HIS A 10 3.27 2.02 13.75
C HIS A 10 2.02 2.90 13.61
N LEU A 11 1.18 2.58 12.61
CA LEU A 11 -0.11 3.25 12.44
C LEU A 11 -1.10 2.83 13.53
N PRO A 12 -2.07 3.68 13.92
CA PRO A 12 -3.05 3.39 14.96
C PRO A 12 -3.83 2.08 14.76
N GLU A 13 -4.06 1.68 13.50
CA GLU A 13 -4.79 0.47 13.13
C GLU A 13 -3.88 -0.76 12.94
N MET A 14 -2.56 -0.57 12.95
CA MET A 14 -1.61 -1.66 12.77
C MET A 14 -1.17 -2.20 14.14
N PRO A 15 -1.20 -3.53 14.36
CA PRO A 15 -0.67 -4.13 15.56
C PRO A 15 0.87 -3.97 15.64
N THR A 16 1.42 -3.92 16.86
CA THR A 16 2.88 -3.91 17.05
C THR A 16 3.50 -5.24 16.63
N ALA A 17 4.80 -5.22 16.32
CA ALA A 17 5.54 -6.44 15.98
C ALA A 17 5.48 -7.49 17.11
N GLU A 18 5.56 -7.08 18.39
CA GLU A 18 5.40 -8.01 19.51
C GLU A 18 4.00 -8.60 19.59
N LYS A 19 2.96 -7.81 19.29
CA LYS A 19 1.57 -8.28 19.30
C LYS A 19 1.30 -9.24 18.14
N VAL A 20 1.88 -9.01 16.97
CA VAL A 20 1.84 -9.96 15.83
C VAL A 20 2.58 -11.25 16.16
N ALA A 21 3.73 -11.17 16.84
CA ALA A 21 4.48 -12.35 17.25
C ALA A 21 3.75 -13.16 18.34
N ALA A 22 3.03 -12.50 19.24
CA ALA A 22 2.25 -13.13 20.30
C ALA A 22 0.90 -13.71 19.80
N ASP A 23 0.20 -12.99 18.90
CA ASP A 23 -1.14 -13.37 18.41
C ASP A 23 -1.11 -14.29 17.17
N GLY A 24 0.05 -14.49 16.53
CA GLY A 24 0.30 -15.64 15.66
C GLY A 24 0.82 -15.35 14.25
N LEU A 25 1.56 -16.34 13.72
CA LEU A 25 2.17 -16.41 12.39
C LEU A 25 1.21 -16.03 11.24
N GLN A 26 -0.09 -16.31 11.40
CA GLN A 26 -1.15 -16.05 10.43
C GLN A 26 -1.41 -14.54 10.21
N THR A 27 -1.19 -13.71 11.24
CA THR A 27 -1.30 -12.24 11.13
C THR A 27 -0.14 -11.65 10.34
N GLY A 28 1.08 -12.16 10.56
CA GLY A 28 2.25 -11.78 9.78
C GLY A 28 2.13 -12.17 8.31
N GLU A 29 1.60 -13.35 8.03
CA GLU A 29 1.33 -13.81 6.66
C GLU A 29 0.25 -12.94 5.98
N THR A 30 -0.79 -12.54 6.71
CA THR A 30 -1.84 -11.64 6.20
C THR A 30 -1.28 -10.26 5.85
N ILE A 31 -0.42 -9.68 6.70
CA ILE A 31 0.24 -8.39 6.43
C ILE A 31 1.17 -8.50 5.22
N ARG A 32 1.93 -9.60 5.10
CA ARG A 32 2.79 -9.86 3.93
C ARG A 32 1.96 -9.92 2.64
N LEU A 33 0.85 -10.66 2.66
CA LEU A 33 -0.06 -10.76 1.51
C LEU A 33 -0.68 -9.40 1.17
N LEU A 34 -1.05 -8.60 2.17
CA LEU A 34 -1.57 -7.25 1.96
C LEU A 34 -0.54 -6.35 1.28
N ASN A 35 0.73 -6.38 1.71
CA ASN A 35 1.81 -5.61 1.07
C ASN A 35 2.01 -6.01 -0.39
N ILE A 36 2.01 -7.32 -0.70
CA ILE A 36 2.07 -7.80 -2.09
C ILE A 36 0.91 -7.25 -2.91
N LYS A 37 -0.31 -7.22 -2.35
CA LYS A 37 -1.49 -6.65 -3.04
C LYS A 37 -1.39 -5.14 -3.22
N VAL A 38 -0.79 -4.41 -2.28
CA VAL A 38 -0.52 -2.96 -2.42
C VAL A 38 0.49 -2.71 -3.55
N GLU A 39 1.54 -3.52 -3.67
CA GLU A 39 2.51 -3.43 -4.76
C GLU A 39 1.85 -3.71 -6.12
N GLU A 40 1.05 -4.78 -6.22
CA GLU A 40 0.27 -5.10 -7.43
C GLU A 40 -0.67 -3.94 -7.82
N LEU A 41 -1.43 -3.40 -6.87
CA LEU A 41 -2.32 -2.27 -7.12
C LEU A 41 -1.56 -1.01 -7.55
N THR A 42 -0.39 -0.76 -6.96
CA THR A 42 0.47 0.37 -7.36
C THR A 42 0.95 0.22 -8.80
N LEU A 43 1.32 -0.99 -9.23
CA LEU A 43 1.68 -1.27 -10.62
C LEU A 43 0.50 -1.03 -11.57
N TYR A 44 -0.71 -1.45 -11.20
CA TYR A 44 -1.91 -1.17 -11.99
C TYR A 44 -2.20 0.33 -12.12
N LEU A 45 -2.05 1.10 -11.04
CA LEU A 45 -2.22 2.56 -11.07
C LEU A 45 -1.21 3.23 -12.02
N LEU A 46 0.05 2.81 -11.99
CA LEU A 46 1.07 3.33 -12.92
C LEU A 46 0.76 2.99 -14.38
N GLN A 47 0.21 1.80 -14.64
CA GLN A 47 -0.21 1.41 -15.98
C GLN A 47 -1.40 2.27 -16.46
N GLN A 48 -2.41 2.44 -15.61
CA GLN A 48 -3.57 3.29 -15.91
C GLN A 48 -3.16 4.74 -16.15
N GLN A 49 -2.22 5.27 -15.37
CA GLN A 49 -1.71 6.64 -15.57
C GLN A 49 -1.09 6.82 -16.95
N LYS A 50 -0.29 5.86 -17.42
CA LYS A 50 0.29 5.88 -18.78
C LYS A 50 -0.77 5.85 -19.87
N GLU A 51 -1.82 5.06 -19.69
CA GLU A 51 -2.94 4.99 -20.65
C GLU A 51 -3.70 6.32 -20.70
N ILE A 52 -3.96 6.94 -19.54
CA ILE A 52 -4.59 8.26 -19.46
C ILE A 52 -3.73 9.32 -20.17
N GLU A 53 -2.41 9.29 -19.99
CA GLU A 53 -1.50 10.22 -20.67
C GLU A 53 -1.52 10.04 -22.18
N ALA A 54 -1.54 8.79 -22.67
CA ALA A 54 -1.66 8.51 -24.10
C ALA A 54 -2.99 9.03 -24.67
N LEU A 55 -4.11 8.75 -23.98
CA LEU A 55 -5.43 9.23 -24.40
C LEU A 55 -5.53 10.75 -24.41
N ARG A 56 -4.92 11.43 -23.44
CA ARG A 56 -4.87 12.91 -23.40
C ARG A 56 -4.08 13.46 -24.58
N LYS A 57 -2.93 12.86 -24.90
CA LYS A 57 -2.12 13.26 -26.04
C LYS A 57 -2.88 13.09 -27.36
N ASP A 58 -3.58 11.96 -27.55
CA ASP A 58 -4.39 11.71 -28.74
C ASP A 58 -5.54 12.73 -28.90
N LEU A 59 -6.05 13.29 -27.80
CA LEU A 59 -7.05 14.35 -27.82
C LEU A 59 -6.46 15.73 -28.12
N GLU A 60 -5.22 16.00 -27.70
CA GLU A 60 -4.51 17.26 -27.98
C GLU A 60 -3.99 17.33 -29.42
N GLU A 61 -3.69 16.19 -30.05
CA GLU A 61 -3.26 16.11 -31.45
C GLU A 61 -4.41 16.17 -32.47
N LYS A 62 -5.68 16.20 -32.02
CA LYS A 62 -6.89 16.31 -32.85
C LYS A 62 -7.44 17.74 -32.89
#